data_AF-A0A944U7J8-F1
#
_entry.id   AF-A0A944U7J8-F1
#
_cell.length_a   1.000
_cell.length_b   1.000
_cell.length_c   1.000
_cell.angle_alpha   90.00
_cell.angle_beta   90.00
_cell.angle_gamma   90.00
#
_symmetry.space_group_name_H-M   'P 1'
#
loop_
_entity.id
_entity.type
_entity.pdbx_description
1 polymer ?
#
loop_
_entity_poly.entity_id
_entity_poly.type
_entity_poly.pdbx_seq_one_letter_code
_entity_poly.pdbx_strand_id
1 'polypeptide(L)'
;MKEIEMRNRNLVLPSLVIVCLLTCLVTLFSYYLWYTEDATPEQVVYDQQEEAPVTIDEEDSGEEAEASVSIEDLTEAIEQNPTGEAYFDRGHRYHRIGKNEEAILDLNEAIRLDPTNSYAYIDRAHAVTRLGFPDDIVGSNTRAIEDFTKALELEPENSTQYSNRGFAYSRIGDSDSALSDFNRAIELDPENNIAYLNRSNLYRSKGENELADADKRTYQSLPSPPPIGVRERRAGDEVHYERYPPRIISGP
;
A
#
# COMPACT_ATOMS: atom_id res chain seq x y z
N MET A 1 42.12 57.27 -7.76
CA MET A 1 42.67 56.63 -8.97
C MET A 1 44.09 56.14 -8.65
N LYS A 2 44.24 54.85 -8.33
CA LYS A 2 45.38 53.99 -8.65
C LYS A 2 45.05 52.56 -8.18
N GLU A 3 45.17 51.65 -9.13
CA GLU A 3 44.66 50.28 -9.17
C GLU A 3 45.35 49.35 -8.17
N ILE A 4 44.59 48.36 -7.68
CA ILE A 4 45.10 47.23 -6.90
C ILE A 4 45.45 46.12 -7.90
N GLU A 5 46.74 45.83 -8.00
CA GLU A 5 47.31 44.78 -8.83
C GLU A 5 46.96 43.38 -8.27
N MET A 6 46.45 42.52 -9.14
CA MET A 6 46.11 41.13 -8.88
C MET A 6 47.33 40.29 -8.46
N ARG A 7 47.18 39.44 -7.44
CA ARG A 7 48.05 38.27 -7.24
C ARG A 7 47.23 36.99 -7.35
N ASN A 8 47.08 36.53 -8.59
CA ASN A 8 46.58 35.22 -8.96
C ASN A 8 47.63 34.17 -8.56
N ARG A 9 47.47 33.52 -7.39
CA ARG A 9 48.35 32.42 -6.98
C ARG A 9 47.98 31.16 -7.77
N ASN A 10 48.63 30.98 -8.92
CA ASN A 10 48.64 29.69 -9.63
C ASN A 10 49.14 28.60 -8.68
N LEU A 11 48.24 27.73 -8.23
CA LEU A 11 48.55 26.58 -7.38
C LEU A 11 49.20 25.49 -8.24
N VAL A 12 50.48 25.65 -8.54
CA VAL A 12 51.28 24.62 -9.22
C VAL A 12 51.61 23.55 -8.20
N LEU A 13 50.77 22.51 -8.12
CA LEU A 13 51.06 21.34 -7.28
C LEU A 13 52.33 20.65 -7.82
N PRO A 14 53.30 20.30 -6.95
CA PRO A 14 54.52 19.64 -7.39
C PRO A 14 54.18 18.30 -8.05
N SER A 15 54.92 17.92 -9.10
CA SER A 15 54.61 16.77 -9.96
C SER A 15 54.36 15.46 -9.20
N LEU A 16 55.00 15.27 -8.04
CA LEU A 16 54.77 14.13 -7.16
C LEU A 16 53.34 14.06 -6.59
N VAL A 17 52.73 15.21 -6.26
CA VAL A 17 51.37 15.27 -5.69
C VAL A 17 50.32 14.96 -6.77
N ILE A 18 50.55 15.41 -7.99
CA ILE A 18 49.70 15.08 -9.14
C ILE A 18 49.76 13.58 -9.44
N VAL A 19 50.96 12.98 -9.41
CA VAL A 19 51.13 11.54 -9.58
C VAL A 19 50.43 10.76 -8.47
N CYS A 20 50.56 11.18 -7.20
CA CYS A 20 49.87 10.55 -6.07
C CYS A 20 48.34 10.60 -6.18
N LEU A 21 47.77 11.75 -6.59
CA LEU A 21 46.33 11.89 -6.78
C LEU A 21 45.80 11.04 -7.93
N LEU A 22 46.56 10.95 -9.03
CA LEU A 22 46.21 10.09 -10.17
C LEU A 22 46.30 8.61 -9.80
N THR A 23 47.32 8.18 -9.05
CA THR A 23 47.39 6.79 -8.58
C THR A 23 46.25 6.46 -7.62
N CYS A 24 45.87 7.40 -6.75
CA CYS A 24 44.76 7.22 -5.81
C CYS A 24 43.41 7.11 -6.55
N LEU A 25 43.20 7.95 -7.58
CA LEU A 25 42.01 7.88 -8.43
C LEU A 25 41.94 6.58 -9.23
N VAL A 26 43.06 6.10 -9.76
CA VAL A 26 43.11 4.79 -10.46
C VAL A 26 42.79 3.65 -9.49
N THR A 27 43.32 3.67 -8.27
CA THR A 27 42.99 2.63 -7.28
C THR A 27 41.53 2.70 -6.82
N LEU A 28 40.96 3.90 -6.67
CA LEU A 28 39.54 4.07 -6.32
C LEU A 28 38.63 3.64 -7.47
N PHE A 29 39.02 3.91 -8.71
CA PHE A 29 38.29 3.48 -9.89
C PHE A 29 38.36 1.96 -10.08
N SER A 30 39.53 1.34 -9.87
CA SER A 30 39.66 -0.11 -9.88
C SER A 30 38.90 -0.78 -8.73
N TYR A 31 38.88 -0.18 -7.54
CA TYR A 31 38.07 -0.65 -6.42
C TYR A 31 36.57 -0.51 -6.70
N TYR A 32 36.15 0.60 -7.32
CA TYR A 32 34.77 0.80 -7.75
C TYR A 32 34.36 -0.22 -8.81
N LEU A 33 35.20 -0.46 -9.82
CA LEU A 33 34.94 -1.47 -10.85
C LEU A 33 34.86 -2.88 -10.26
N TRP A 34 35.77 -3.25 -9.36
CA TRP A 34 35.73 -4.52 -8.64
C TRP A 34 34.46 -4.67 -7.78
N TYR A 35 34.08 -3.61 -7.04
CA TYR A 35 32.84 -3.58 -6.26
C TYR A 35 31.58 -3.69 -7.13
N THR A 36 31.61 -3.18 -8.36
CA THR A 36 30.49 -3.29 -9.32
C THR A 36 30.48 -4.59 -10.11
N GLU A 37 31.61 -5.32 -10.20
CA GLU A 37 31.69 -6.62 -10.89
C GLU A 37 31.24 -7.79 -10.00
N ASP A 38 31.43 -7.72 -8.68
CA ASP A 38 31.00 -8.75 -7.71
C ASP A 38 29.61 -8.48 -7.10
N ALA A 39 29.04 -7.29 -7.31
CA ALA A 39 27.64 -7.02 -6.98
C ALA A 39 26.76 -7.46 -8.14
N THR A 40 26.48 -8.76 -8.26
CA THR A 40 25.20 -9.17 -8.84
C THR A 40 24.14 -8.89 -7.77
N PRO A 41 23.27 -7.87 -7.90
CA PRO A 41 21.96 -8.04 -7.29
C PRO A 41 21.41 -9.27 -8.01
N GLU A 42 21.12 -10.31 -7.26
CA GLU A 42 20.23 -11.36 -7.71
C GLU A 42 18.96 -10.64 -8.17
N GLN A 43 18.88 -10.36 -9.48
CA GLN A 43 17.69 -9.81 -10.07
C GLN A 43 16.67 -10.93 -9.90
N VAL A 44 15.82 -10.78 -8.89
CA VAL A 44 14.51 -11.37 -8.87
C VAL A 44 13.88 -10.91 -10.17
N VAL A 45 13.98 -11.77 -11.19
CA VAL A 45 13.17 -11.68 -12.39
C VAL A 45 11.76 -11.85 -11.86
N TYR A 46 11.07 -10.73 -11.65
CA TYR A 46 9.63 -10.71 -11.59
C TYR A 46 9.18 -11.26 -12.94
N ASP A 47 8.83 -12.54 -12.94
CA ASP A 47 8.23 -13.19 -14.09
C ASP A 47 6.99 -12.38 -14.47
N GLN A 48 7.00 -11.80 -15.66
CA GLN A 48 5.94 -10.98 -16.23
C GLN A 48 4.77 -11.86 -16.69
N GLN A 49 4.20 -12.62 -15.76
CA GLN A 49 2.79 -12.97 -15.83
C GLN A 49 2.06 -12.02 -14.89
N GLU A 50 1.64 -10.89 -15.44
CA GLU A 50 0.79 -9.90 -14.79
C GLU A 50 -0.54 -10.55 -14.32
N GLU A 51 -0.56 -11.17 -13.14
CA GLU A 51 -1.73 -11.09 -12.28
C GLU A 51 -1.60 -9.73 -11.55
N ALA A 52 -2.52 -8.80 -11.82
CA ALA A 52 -2.55 -7.48 -11.22
C ALA A 52 -2.41 -7.56 -9.69
N PRO A 53 -1.80 -6.54 -9.02
CA PRO A 53 -1.72 -6.53 -7.56
C PRO A 53 -3.12 -6.72 -6.96
N VAL A 54 -3.35 -7.84 -6.27
CA VAL A 54 -4.61 -8.06 -5.54
C VAL A 54 -4.46 -7.46 -4.15
N THR A 55 -4.38 -6.13 -4.13
CA THR A 55 -4.83 -5.35 -2.99
C THR A 55 -6.34 -5.39 -2.97
N ILE A 56 -6.93 -5.25 -1.80
CA ILE A 56 -8.28 -4.71 -1.73
C ILE A 56 -8.13 -3.27 -2.24
N ASP A 57 -8.21 -3.08 -3.55
CA ASP A 57 -9.19 -2.11 -3.98
C ASP A 57 -10.43 -2.61 -3.27
N GLU A 58 -10.98 -1.83 -2.33
CA GLU A 58 -12.35 -2.08 -1.93
C GLU A 58 -13.10 -2.09 -3.27
N GLU A 59 -13.33 -3.29 -3.82
CA GLU A 59 -14.43 -3.53 -4.71
C GLU A 59 -15.63 -3.40 -3.79
N ASP A 60 -15.87 -2.11 -3.59
CA ASP A 60 -16.93 -1.33 -3.03
C ASP A 60 -17.92 -2.21 -2.28
N SER A 61 -18.12 -1.93 -1.01
CA SER A 61 -19.46 -1.93 -0.48
C SER A 61 -20.38 -1.08 -1.38
N GLY A 62 -20.90 -1.69 -2.44
CA GLY A 62 -22.32 -1.63 -2.70
C GLY A 62 -22.97 -2.02 -1.39
N GLU A 63 -23.34 -1.01 -0.64
CA GLU A 63 -24.73 -0.62 -0.44
C GLU A 63 -24.75 0.90 -0.47
N GLU A 64 -25.11 1.45 -1.62
CA GLU A 64 -26.47 1.84 -1.97
C GLU A 64 -26.78 3.27 -1.50
N ALA A 65 -27.06 4.14 -2.47
CA ALA A 65 -27.85 5.36 -2.28
C ALA A 65 -27.22 6.51 -1.49
N GLU A 66 -25.92 6.74 -1.58
CA GLU A 66 -25.50 8.15 -1.64
C GLU A 66 -25.86 8.66 -3.03
N ALA A 67 -26.90 9.49 -3.10
CA ALA A 67 -26.99 10.50 -4.14
C ALA A 67 -25.57 11.04 -4.29
N SER A 68 -24.92 10.80 -5.44
CA SER A 68 -23.49 11.04 -5.66
C SER A 68 -23.11 12.41 -5.10
N VAL A 69 -22.65 12.47 -3.84
CA VAL A 69 -22.35 13.74 -3.20
C VAL A 69 -21.10 14.18 -3.92
N SER A 70 -21.23 15.24 -4.70
CA SER A 70 -20.16 15.67 -5.55
C SER A 70 -19.01 16.17 -4.68
N ILE A 71 -17.79 16.16 -5.21
CA ILE A 71 -16.65 16.75 -4.51
C ILE A 71 -16.92 18.23 -4.22
N GLU A 72 -17.69 18.89 -5.09
CA GLU A 72 -18.17 20.25 -4.92
C GLU A 72 -19.08 20.38 -3.68
N ASP A 73 -20.09 19.50 -3.53
CA ASP A 73 -20.98 19.51 -2.37
C ASP A 73 -20.22 19.24 -1.06
N LEU A 74 -19.28 18.29 -1.07
CA LEU A 74 -18.42 17.99 0.07
C LEU A 74 -17.50 19.17 0.41
N THR A 75 -17.02 19.89 -0.61
CA THR A 75 -16.22 21.09 -0.42
C THR A 75 -17.02 22.20 0.23
N GLU A 76 -18.26 22.44 -0.23
CA GLU A 76 -19.16 23.41 0.39
C GLU A 76 -19.47 23.00 1.85
N ALA A 77 -19.71 21.71 2.11
CA ALA A 77 -19.96 21.21 3.45
C ALA A 77 -18.78 21.47 4.40
N ILE A 78 -17.53 21.25 3.94
CA ILE A 78 -16.31 21.55 4.71
C ILE A 78 -16.15 23.06 4.97
N GLU A 79 -16.47 23.90 3.98
CA GLU A 79 -16.42 25.36 4.15
C GLU A 79 -17.42 25.87 5.18
N GLN A 80 -18.61 25.26 5.23
CA GLN A 80 -19.66 25.61 6.20
C GLN A 80 -19.36 25.05 7.59
N ASN A 81 -18.92 23.80 7.67
CA ASN A 81 -18.65 23.11 8.92
C ASN A 81 -17.55 22.04 8.74
N PRO A 82 -16.28 22.39 9.04
CA PRO A 82 -15.16 21.46 8.88
C PRO A 82 -15.22 20.38 9.96
N THR A 83 -15.55 19.15 9.57
CA THR A 83 -15.63 17.97 10.44
C THR A 83 -14.77 16.84 9.92
N GLY A 84 -14.32 15.95 10.81
CA GLY A 84 -13.53 14.78 10.40
C GLY A 84 -14.25 13.89 9.39
N GLU A 85 -15.56 13.72 9.57
CA GLU A 85 -16.45 13.00 8.64
C GLU A 85 -16.48 13.64 7.25
N ALA A 86 -16.69 14.96 7.15
CA ALA A 86 -16.73 15.63 5.85
C ALA A 86 -15.40 15.55 5.09
N TYR A 87 -14.27 15.67 5.81
CA TYR A 87 -12.94 15.45 5.21
C TYR A 87 -12.73 14.00 4.81
N PHE A 88 -13.16 13.03 5.63
CA PHE A 88 -13.09 11.61 5.30
C PHE A 88 -13.86 11.31 4.02
N ASP A 89 -15.12 11.74 3.93
CA ASP A 89 -15.98 11.50 2.77
C ASP A 89 -15.34 12.05 1.49
N ARG A 90 -14.82 13.29 1.54
CA ARG A 90 -14.16 13.90 0.37
C ARG A 90 -12.85 13.20 0.03
N GLY A 91 -12.06 12.82 1.02
CA GLY A 91 -10.83 12.05 0.87
C GLY A 91 -11.10 10.68 0.21
N HIS A 92 -12.12 9.97 0.67
CA HIS A 92 -12.58 8.70 0.11
C HIS A 92 -13.02 8.88 -1.35
N ARG A 93 -13.80 9.94 -1.66
CA ARG A 93 -14.18 10.25 -3.05
C ARG A 93 -12.97 10.52 -3.93
N TYR A 94 -11.99 11.30 -3.45
CA TYR A 94 -10.75 11.54 -4.19
C TYR A 94 -9.98 10.25 -4.46
N HIS A 95 -9.85 9.36 -3.47
CA HIS A 95 -9.18 8.08 -3.64
C HIS A 95 -9.84 7.24 -4.73
N ARG A 96 -11.18 7.13 -4.70
CA ARG A 96 -11.96 6.37 -5.67
C ARG A 96 -11.82 6.86 -7.12
N ILE A 97 -11.59 8.16 -7.32
CA ILE A 97 -11.36 8.72 -8.65
C ILE A 97 -9.87 8.80 -9.02
N GLY A 98 -8.99 8.21 -8.21
CA GLY A 98 -7.54 8.14 -8.45
C GLY A 98 -6.76 9.40 -8.10
N LYS A 99 -7.40 10.41 -7.49
CA LYS A 99 -6.77 11.64 -7.00
C LYS A 99 -6.14 11.41 -5.64
N ASN A 100 -5.11 10.57 -5.59
CA ASN A 100 -4.56 10.06 -4.34
C ASN A 100 -3.84 11.15 -3.53
N GLU A 101 -3.24 12.16 -4.17
CA GLU A 101 -2.63 13.29 -3.50
C GLU A 101 -3.66 14.10 -2.71
N GLU A 102 -4.77 14.46 -3.34
CA GLU A 102 -5.88 15.16 -2.70
C GLU A 102 -6.53 14.29 -1.61
N ALA A 103 -6.69 12.99 -1.88
CA ALA A 103 -7.20 12.04 -0.89
C ALA A 103 -6.35 12.05 0.38
N ILE A 104 -5.02 11.93 0.26
CA ILE A 104 -4.12 11.92 1.41
C ILE A 104 -4.23 13.22 2.24
N LEU A 105 -4.37 14.37 1.58
CA LEU A 105 -4.51 15.65 2.27
C LEU A 105 -5.79 15.71 3.12
N ASP A 106 -6.92 15.30 2.55
CA ASP A 106 -8.19 15.27 3.26
C ASP A 106 -8.21 14.20 4.36
N LEU A 107 -7.67 13.01 4.10
CA LEU A 107 -7.59 11.93 5.08
C LEU A 107 -6.67 12.26 6.25
N ASN A 108 -5.61 13.04 6.03
CA ASN A 108 -4.80 13.57 7.12
C ASN A 108 -5.63 14.46 8.05
N GLU A 109 -6.50 15.29 7.48
CA GLU A 109 -7.33 16.20 8.25
C GLU A 109 -8.50 15.47 8.94
N ALA A 110 -9.07 14.47 8.28
CA ALA A 110 -10.02 13.54 8.87
C ALA A 110 -9.45 12.88 10.13
N ILE A 111 -8.25 12.29 10.04
CA ILE A 111 -7.55 11.65 11.16
C ILE A 111 -7.19 12.66 12.26
N ARG A 112 -6.82 13.89 11.88
CA ARG A 112 -6.50 14.94 12.86
C ARG A 112 -7.72 15.34 13.70
N LEU A 113 -8.89 15.39 13.07
CA LEU A 113 -10.15 15.78 13.70
C LEU A 113 -10.84 14.62 14.43
N ASP A 114 -10.74 13.42 13.87
CA ASP A 114 -11.25 12.18 14.44
C ASP A 114 -10.22 11.04 14.28
N PRO A 115 -9.34 10.84 15.28
CA PRO A 115 -8.33 9.78 15.25
C PRO A 115 -8.92 8.39 15.55
N THR A 116 -10.23 8.28 15.76
CA THR A 116 -10.91 7.01 16.00
C THR A 116 -11.57 6.43 14.75
N ASN A 117 -11.59 7.18 13.64
CA ASN A 117 -12.05 6.71 12.35
C ASN A 117 -11.02 5.74 11.73
N SER A 118 -11.28 4.44 11.86
CA SER A 118 -10.48 3.35 11.29
C SER A 118 -10.39 3.43 9.76
N TYR A 119 -11.51 3.74 9.08
CA TYR A 119 -11.60 3.85 7.62
C TYR A 119 -10.71 4.96 7.07
N ALA A 120 -10.55 6.08 7.79
CA ALA A 120 -9.66 7.15 7.34
C ALA A 120 -8.19 6.69 7.27
N TYR A 121 -7.74 5.81 8.18
CA TYR A 121 -6.43 5.19 8.10
C TYR A 121 -6.33 4.20 6.93
N ILE A 122 -7.36 3.36 6.76
CA ILE A 122 -7.44 2.37 5.67
C ILE A 122 -7.32 3.07 4.31
N ASP A 123 -8.18 4.04 4.04
CA ASP A 123 -8.17 4.81 2.79
C ASP A 123 -6.85 5.53 2.56
N ARG A 124 -6.21 6.03 3.62
CA ARG A 124 -4.91 6.69 3.49
C ARG A 124 -3.82 5.70 3.14
N ALA A 125 -3.83 4.50 3.71
CA ALA A 125 -2.90 3.43 3.36
C ALA A 125 -3.03 3.05 1.88
N HIS A 126 -4.27 2.90 1.38
CA HIS A 126 -4.54 2.63 -0.03
C HIS A 126 -4.13 3.81 -0.93
N ALA A 127 -4.43 5.05 -0.56
CA ALA A 127 -4.05 6.21 -1.35
C ALA A 127 -2.52 6.37 -1.42
N VAL A 128 -1.80 6.16 -0.31
CA VAL A 128 -0.33 6.24 -0.26
C VAL A 128 0.33 5.15 -1.10
N THR A 129 -0.18 3.92 -1.06
CA THR A 129 0.36 2.81 -1.86
C THR A 129 0.10 2.99 -3.35
N ARG A 130 -1.07 3.52 -3.73
CA ARG A 130 -1.37 3.84 -5.14
C ARG A 130 -0.61 5.06 -5.66
N LEU A 131 -0.31 6.02 -4.81
CA LEU A 131 0.50 7.19 -5.16
C LEU A 131 1.98 6.85 -5.30
N GLY A 132 2.47 5.85 -4.55
CA GLY A 132 3.88 5.48 -4.50
C GLY A 132 4.50 5.31 -5.89
N PHE A 133 5.52 6.11 -6.19
CA PHE A 133 6.33 5.91 -7.39
C PHE A 133 7.07 4.57 -7.31
N PRO A 134 7.43 3.97 -8.46
CA PRO A 134 8.23 2.73 -8.47
C PRO A 134 9.51 2.80 -7.62
N ASP A 135 10.10 3.99 -7.50
CA ASP A 135 11.33 4.23 -6.73
C ASP A 135 11.10 4.33 -5.20
N ASP A 136 9.85 4.44 -4.74
CA ASP A 136 9.47 4.57 -3.32
C ASP A 136 8.48 3.48 -2.87
N ILE A 137 8.60 2.26 -3.41
CA ILE A 137 7.79 1.12 -2.97
C ILE A 137 7.99 0.87 -1.47
N VAL A 138 9.23 0.96 -0.97
CA VAL A 138 9.52 0.70 0.45
C VAL A 138 8.90 1.77 1.35
N GLY A 139 9.05 3.05 1.03
CA GLY A 139 8.51 4.14 1.85
C GLY A 139 6.98 4.18 1.83
N SER A 140 6.37 4.05 0.66
CA SER A 140 4.90 4.01 0.54
C SER A 140 4.28 2.84 1.30
N ASN A 141 4.85 1.64 1.19
CA ASN A 141 4.33 0.47 1.91
C ASN A 141 4.62 0.53 3.41
N THR A 142 5.72 1.13 3.85
CA THR A 142 6.00 1.36 5.28
C THR A 142 4.93 2.26 5.91
N ARG A 143 4.58 3.37 5.24
CA ARG A 143 3.51 4.26 5.69
C ARG A 143 2.14 3.59 5.70
N ALA A 144 1.85 2.76 4.69
CA ALA A 144 0.61 1.98 4.69
C ALA A 144 0.56 0.94 5.82
N ILE A 145 1.67 0.31 6.16
CA ILE A 145 1.76 -0.61 7.31
C ILE A 145 1.43 0.11 8.62
N GLU A 146 1.92 1.34 8.81
CA GLU A 146 1.59 2.16 10.00
C GLU A 146 0.08 2.43 10.08
N ASP A 147 -0.52 2.82 8.96
CA ASP A 147 -1.95 3.12 8.87
C ASP A 147 -2.82 1.88 9.07
N PHE A 148 -2.51 0.75 8.42
CA PHE A 148 -3.22 -0.50 8.64
C PHE A 148 -3.06 -1.01 10.07
N THR A 149 -1.88 -0.82 10.68
CA THR A 149 -1.68 -1.15 12.10
C THR A 149 -2.59 -0.33 12.98
N LYS A 150 -2.71 0.98 12.71
CA LYS A 150 -3.60 1.85 13.46
C LYS A 150 -5.08 1.48 13.27
N ALA A 151 -5.48 1.13 12.06
CA ALA A 151 -6.82 0.61 11.79
C ALA A 151 -7.10 -0.69 12.56
N LEU A 152 -6.14 -1.62 12.60
CA LEU A 152 -6.25 -2.88 13.34
C LEU A 152 -6.21 -2.71 14.87
N GLU A 153 -5.59 -1.64 15.39
CA GLU A 153 -5.71 -1.30 16.81
C GLU A 153 -7.13 -0.85 17.18
N LEU A 154 -7.83 -0.20 16.26
CA LEU A 154 -9.22 0.25 16.42
C LEU A 154 -10.21 -0.91 16.18
N GLU A 155 -9.93 -1.74 15.18
CA GLU A 155 -10.76 -2.86 14.73
C GLU A 155 -9.94 -4.16 14.58
N PRO A 156 -9.65 -4.88 15.68
CA PRO A 156 -8.72 -6.00 15.69
C PRO A 156 -9.24 -7.31 15.06
N GLU A 157 -10.51 -7.36 14.68
CA GLU A 157 -11.14 -8.55 14.08
C GLU A 157 -11.39 -8.40 12.57
N ASN A 158 -10.72 -7.44 11.92
CA ASN A 158 -10.87 -7.18 10.50
C ASN A 158 -9.89 -8.01 9.66
N SER A 159 -10.34 -9.18 9.17
CA SER A 159 -9.52 -10.11 8.36
C SER A 159 -8.94 -9.45 7.11
N THR A 160 -9.73 -8.62 6.45
CA THR A 160 -9.37 -7.81 5.28
C THR A 160 -8.16 -6.92 5.55
N GLN A 161 -8.11 -6.24 6.69
CA GLN A 161 -6.99 -5.36 7.01
C GLN A 161 -5.71 -6.11 7.40
N TYR A 162 -5.83 -7.31 7.97
CA TYR A 162 -4.67 -8.21 8.09
C TYR A 162 -4.14 -8.62 6.71
N SER A 163 -5.01 -8.99 5.76
CA SER A 163 -4.58 -9.30 4.37
C SER A 163 -3.88 -8.11 3.71
N ASN A 164 -4.41 -6.90 3.85
CA ASN A 164 -3.83 -5.69 3.26
C ASN A 164 -2.46 -5.35 3.87
N ARG A 165 -2.33 -5.43 5.21
CA ARG A 165 -1.05 -5.19 5.88
C ARG A 165 -0.03 -6.27 5.55
N GLY A 166 -0.45 -7.53 5.48
CA GLY A 166 0.39 -8.65 5.04
C GLY A 166 0.92 -8.46 3.62
N PHE A 167 0.07 -7.95 2.71
CA PHE A 167 0.51 -7.56 1.37
C PHE A 167 1.57 -6.46 1.43
N ALA A 168 1.35 -5.39 2.20
CA ALA A 168 2.32 -4.31 2.34
C ALA A 168 3.66 -4.79 2.93
N TYR A 169 3.65 -5.71 3.92
CA TYR A 169 4.85 -6.37 4.42
C TYR A 169 5.59 -7.15 3.34
N SER A 170 4.86 -7.91 2.50
CA SER A 170 5.46 -8.65 1.39
C SER A 170 6.16 -7.72 0.38
N ARG A 171 5.61 -6.52 0.14
CA ARG A 171 6.16 -5.52 -0.78
C ARG A 171 7.46 -4.90 -0.28
N ILE A 172 7.69 -4.87 1.03
CA ILE A 172 8.96 -4.41 1.62
C ILE A 172 9.94 -5.57 1.89
N GLY A 173 9.58 -6.80 1.52
CA GLY A 173 10.39 -8.00 1.70
C GLY A 173 10.31 -8.64 3.09
N ASP A 174 9.46 -8.14 3.98
CA ASP A 174 9.22 -8.75 5.29
C ASP A 174 8.26 -9.92 5.17
N SER A 175 8.81 -11.06 4.75
CA SER A 175 8.03 -12.28 4.49
C SER A 175 7.44 -12.89 5.76
N ASP A 176 8.11 -12.75 6.91
CA ASP A 176 7.67 -13.38 8.15
C ASP A 176 6.46 -12.64 8.72
N SER A 177 6.49 -11.31 8.75
CA SER A 177 5.33 -10.49 9.14
C SER A 177 4.17 -10.68 8.16
N ALA A 178 4.45 -10.74 6.85
CA ALA A 178 3.44 -11.00 5.84
C ALA A 178 2.72 -12.35 6.05
N LEU A 179 3.48 -13.44 6.26
CA LEU A 179 2.90 -14.76 6.54
C LEU A 179 2.06 -14.76 7.82
N SER A 180 2.53 -14.09 8.88
CA SER A 180 1.78 -13.96 10.13
C SER A 180 0.43 -13.29 9.91
N ASP A 181 0.41 -12.19 9.16
CA ASP A 181 -0.82 -11.45 8.87
C ASP A 181 -1.77 -12.22 7.96
N PHE A 182 -1.28 -12.90 6.92
CA PHE A 182 -2.12 -13.76 6.09
C PHE A 182 -2.72 -14.93 6.86
N ASN A 183 -1.94 -15.55 7.77
CA ASN A 183 -2.46 -16.59 8.66
C ASN A 183 -3.57 -16.04 9.56
N ARG A 184 -3.36 -14.85 10.13
CA ARG A 184 -4.34 -14.21 11.00
C ARG A 184 -5.62 -13.86 10.25
N ALA A 185 -5.51 -13.36 9.01
CA ALA A 185 -6.66 -13.10 8.16
C ALA A 185 -7.50 -14.37 7.92
N ILE A 186 -6.84 -15.50 7.61
CA ILE A 186 -7.49 -16.80 7.37
C ILE A 186 -8.09 -17.40 8.65
N GLU A 187 -7.45 -17.19 9.81
CA GLU A 187 -8.01 -17.60 11.11
C GLU A 187 -9.30 -16.85 11.44
N LEU A 188 -9.35 -15.56 11.14
CA LEU A 188 -10.53 -14.71 11.36
C LEU A 188 -11.63 -15.00 10.35
N ASP A 189 -11.25 -15.21 9.10
CA ASP A 189 -12.15 -15.49 7.98
C ASP A 189 -11.56 -16.57 7.06
N PRO A 190 -11.98 -17.84 7.24
CA PRO A 190 -11.55 -18.95 6.39
C PRO A 190 -11.99 -18.83 4.92
N GLU A 191 -12.87 -17.89 4.57
CA GLU A 191 -13.28 -17.61 3.19
C GLU A 191 -12.55 -16.39 2.59
N ASN A 192 -11.54 -15.83 3.29
CA ASN A 192 -10.73 -14.71 2.79
C ASN A 192 -9.84 -15.14 1.61
N ASN A 193 -10.41 -15.08 0.41
CA ASN A 193 -9.78 -15.45 -0.85
C ASN A 193 -8.45 -14.70 -1.09
N ILE A 194 -8.38 -13.41 -0.75
CA ILE A 194 -7.21 -12.56 -0.96
C ILE A 194 -6.04 -13.02 -0.09
N ALA A 195 -6.29 -13.40 1.17
CA ALA A 195 -5.26 -13.93 2.06
C ALA A 195 -4.62 -15.20 1.46
N TYR A 196 -5.44 -16.14 0.96
CA TYR A 196 -4.93 -17.36 0.31
C TYR A 196 -4.13 -17.04 -0.96
N LEU A 197 -4.62 -16.13 -1.80
CA LEU A 197 -3.92 -15.76 -3.03
C LEU A 197 -2.57 -15.11 -2.74
N ASN A 198 -2.53 -14.14 -1.83
CA ASN A 198 -1.31 -13.42 -1.48
C ASN A 198 -0.30 -14.32 -0.73
N ARG A 199 -0.78 -15.20 0.16
CA ARG A 199 0.07 -16.18 0.83
C ARG A 199 0.63 -17.22 -0.14
N SER A 200 -0.17 -17.68 -1.11
CA SER A 200 0.29 -18.55 -2.21
C SER A 200 1.42 -17.90 -3.02
N ASN A 201 1.26 -16.62 -3.38
CA ASN A 201 2.28 -15.87 -4.10
C ASN A 201 3.58 -15.74 -3.30
N LEU A 202 3.47 -15.48 -2.00
CA LEU A 202 4.62 -15.40 -1.10
C LEU A 202 5.33 -16.75 -0.92
N TYR A 203 4.59 -17.85 -0.79
CA TYR A 203 5.18 -19.19 -0.76
C TYR A 203 5.93 -19.50 -2.04
N ARG A 204 5.37 -19.14 -3.19
CA ARG A 204 6.00 -19.34 -4.50
C ARG A 204 7.29 -18.52 -4.64
N SER A 205 7.33 -17.27 -4.18
CA SER A 205 8.57 -16.48 -4.18
C SER A 205 9.65 -17.05 -3.25
N LYS A 206 9.25 -17.80 -2.21
CA LYS A 206 10.17 -18.53 -1.31
C LYS A 206 10.57 -19.92 -1.82
N GLY A 207 10.01 -20.38 -2.94
CA GLY A 207 10.22 -21.73 -3.49
C GLY A 207 9.42 -22.83 -2.79
N GLU A 208 8.48 -22.48 -1.91
CA GLU A 208 7.63 -23.39 -1.15
C GLU A 208 6.41 -23.83 -1.98
N ASN A 209 6.66 -24.45 -3.14
CA ASN A 209 5.65 -24.69 -4.18
C ASN A 209 4.46 -25.55 -3.73
N GLU A 210 4.68 -26.55 -2.87
CA GLU A 210 3.58 -27.40 -2.38
C GLU A 210 2.56 -26.62 -1.55
N LEU A 211 3.04 -25.68 -0.72
CA LEU A 211 2.19 -24.79 0.07
C LEU A 211 1.49 -23.76 -0.82
N ALA A 212 2.21 -23.20 -1.79
CA ALA A 212 1.63 -22.29 -2.78
C ALA A 212 0.46 -22.94 -3.55
N ASP A 213 0.64 -24.17 -4.02
CA ASP A 213 -0.40 -24.91 -4.73
C ASP A 213 -1.58 -25.27 -3.83
N ALA A 214 -1.35 -25.58 -2.55
CA ALA A 214 -2.41 -25.85 -1.59
C ALA A 214 -3.30 -24.60 -1.37
N ASP A 215 -2.69 -23.44 -1.20
CA ASP A 215 -3.41 -22.18 -1.06
C ASP A 215 -4.15 -21.79 -2.34
N LYS A 216 -3.52 -21.95 -3.52
CA LYS A 216 -4.18 -21.66 -4.81
C LYS A 216 -5.38 -22.58 -5.05
N ARG A 217 -5.30 -23.86 -4.69
CA ARG A 217 -6.47 -24.79 -4.74
C ARG A 217 -7.58 -24.33 -3.81
N THR A 218 -7.23 -23.89 -2.60
CA THR A 218 -8.22 -23.37 -1.64
C THR A 218 -8.90 -22.12 -2.19
N TYR A 219 -8.11 -21.12 -2.64
CA TYR A 219 -8.60 -19.92 -3.32
C TYR A 219 -9.58 -20.23 -4.46
N GLN A 220 -9.27 -21.22 -5.32
CA GLN A 220 -10.13 -21.63 -6.44
C GLN A 220 -11.39 -22.38 -6.00
N SER A 221 -11.37 -23.01 -4.83
CA SER A 221 -12.52 -23.74 -4.29
C SER A 221 -13.49 -22.86 -3.51
N LEU A 222 -13.02 -21.69 -3.04
CA LEU A 222 -13.85 -20.73 -2.35
C LEU A 222 -14.88 -20.15 -3.34
N PRO A 223 -16.11 -19.85 -2.86
CA PRO A 223 -17.07 -19.10 -3.66
C PRO A 223 -16.41 -17.82 -4.17
N SER A 224 -16.67 -17.45 -5.43
CA SER A 224 -16.39 -16.07 -5.84
C SER A 224 -17.10 -15.15 -4.85
N PRO A 225 -16.44 -14.09 -4.35
CA PRO A 225 -17.09 -13.17 -3.43
C PRO A 225 -18.42 -12.73 -4.05
N PRO A 226 -19.51 -12.68 -3.27
CA PRO A 226 -20.80 -12.25 -3.77
C PRO A 226 -20.61 -10.90 -4.47
N PRO A 227 -21.36 -10.63 -5.56
CA PRO A 227 -21.35 -9.30 -6.15
C PRO A 227 -21.56 -8.25 -5.07
N ILE A 228 -20.85 -7.16 -5.22
CA ILE A 228 -21.00 -5.95 -4.43
C ILE A 228 -22.49 -5.63 -4.18
N GLY A 229 -22.92 -5.42 -2.92
CA GLY A 229 -24.32 -5.07 -2.58
C GLY A 229 -25.29 -6.21 -2.34
N VAL A 230 -24.80 -7.45 -2.20
CA VAL A 230 -25.65 -8.57 -1.82
C VAL A 230 -25.02 -9.42 -0.73
N ARG A 231 -25.85 -9.81 0.24
CA ARG A 231 -25.53 -10.85 1.21
C ARG A 231 -25.83 -12.21 0.58
N GLU A 232 -24.85 -13.10 0.61
CA GLU A 232 -25.05 -14.50 0.25
C GLU A 232 -25.89 -15.20 1.34
N ARG A 233 -27.02 -15.79 0.96
CA ARG A 233 -27.77 -16.75 1.78
C ARG A 233 -27.71 -18.12 1.13
N ARG A 234 -27.05 -19.06 1.79
CA ARG A 234 -27.06 -20.47 1.41
C ARG A 234 -28.29 -21.18 1.99
N ALA A 235 -29.05 -21.84 1.12
CA ALA A 235 -30.17 -22.69 1.49
C ALA A 235 -30.00 -24.07 0.84
N GLY A 236 -29.32 -24.99 1.54
CA GLY A 236 -28.92 -26.27 0.95
C GLY A 236 -27.80 -26.09 -0.08
N ASP A 237 -27.95 -26.70 -1.26
CA ASP A 237 -27.00 -26.56 -2.38
C ASP A 237 -27.25 -25.28 -3.22
N GLU A 238 -28.28 -24.49 -2.90
CA GLU A 238 -28.62 -23.26 -3.61
C GLU A 238 -28.04 -22.01 -2.92
N VAL A 239 -27.42 -21.17 -3.74
CA VAL A 239 -26.90 -19.85 -3.35
C VAL A 239 -27.92 -18.79 -3.78
N HIS A 240 -28.44 -18.05 -2.81
CA HIS A 240 -29.30 -16.89 -3.06
C HIS A 240 -28.58 -15.60 -2.71
N TYR A 241 -28.66 -14.62 -3.60
CA TYR A 241 -28.18 -13.27 -3.36
C TYR A 241 -29.36 -12.39 -2.94
N GLU A 242 -29.30 -11.82 -1.74
CA GLU A 242 -30.25 -10.82 -1.29
C GLU A 242 -29.53 -9.49 -1.07
N ARG A 243 -30.07 -8.39 -1.59
CA ARG A 243 -29.66 -7.05 -1.14
C ARG A 243 -29.87 -6.98 0.36
N TYR A 244 -28.95 -6.38 1.13
CA TYR A 244 -29.21 -6.30 2.57
C TYR A 244 -30.50 -5.51 2.77
N PRO A 245 -31.31 -5.90 3.77
CA PRO A 245 -32.42 -5.05 4.17
C PRO A 245 -31.84 -3.69 4.59
N PRO A 246 -32.43 -2.56 4.15
CA PRO A 246 -31.95 -1.24 4.54
C PRO A 246 -31.84 -1.20 6.06
N ARG A 247 -30.68 -0.78 6.58
CA ARG A 247 -30.52 -0.54 8.02
C ARG A 247 -31.59 0.47 8.42
N ILE A 248 -32.65 -0.01 9.07
CA ILE A 248 -33.58 0.86 9.78
C ILE A 248 -32.77 1.43 10.93
N ILE A 249 -32.26 2.65 10.78
CA ILE A 249 -31.73 3.42 11.89
C ILE A 249 -32.93 3.71 12.79
N SER A 250 -33.20 2.80 13.73
CA SER A 250 -34.07 3.08 14.86
C SER A 250 -33.31 4.02 15.77
N GLY A 251 -33.44 5.32 15.54
CA GLY A 251 -32.89 6.34 16.41
C GLY A 251 -33.56 6.33 17.79
N PRO A 252 -32.87 6.79 18.85
CA PRO A 252 -33.49 7.52 19.94
C PRO A 252 -33.73 9.00 19.58
#